data_AF-A0A937T091-F1
#
_entry.id   AF-A0A937T091-F1
#
_cell.length_a   1.000
_cell.length_b   1.000
_cell.length_c   1.000
_cell.angle_alpha   90.00
_cell.angle_beta   90.00
_cell.angle_gamma   90.00
#
_symmetry.space_group_name_H-M   'P 1'
#
loop_
_entity.id
_entity.type
_entity.pdbx_description
1 polymer ?
#
loop_
_entity_poly.entity_id
_entity_poly.type
_entity_poly.pdbx_seq_one_letter_code
_entity_poly.pdbx_strand_id
1 'polypeptide(L)'
;MSEQDTETKQNPGPEGEEAAEEKEVDHLSDLSELEKIKLELQKEKEKATKELAEGEDEEEDLREVDYLQKLITLSVKFDHHIGMFLMPAYIDCGLKYDHRLAESYTVQITTIQSFLRLLEKVDGVTREEVTKQCILNLRNIIQLVFKNMVKPLYREVGLMKKKPKSESLDNFKQNWNERLDELQKTCDFEYQILDVKGFLIK
;
A
#
# COMPACT_ATOMS: atom_id res chain seq x y z
N MET A 1 11.70 -10.88 67.62
CA MET A 1 13.17 -10.79 67.77
C MET A 1 13.81 -10.73 66.38
N SER A 2 13.79 -9.64 65.62
CA SER A 2 13.28 -8.25 65.82
C SER A 2 12.83 -7.75 64.42
N GLU A 3 11.83 -6.91 64.18
CA GLU A 3 11.42 -5.60 64.76
C GLU A 3 12.39 -4.44 64.52
N GLN A 4 12.12 -3.66 63.45
CA GLN A 4 12.14 -2.19 63.27
C GLN A 4 12.24 -1.90 61.74
N ASP A 5 11.34 -1.19 61.03
CA ASP A 5 10.67 0.13 61.22
C ASP A 5 11.68 1.27 61.43
N THR A 6 11.91 2.24 60.53
CA THR A 6 11.05 3.39 60.09
C THR A 6 11.84 4.25 59.05
N GLU A 7 11.35 5.21 58.24
CA GLU A 7 9.99 5.64 57.83
C GLU A 7 10.00 6.43 56.48
N THR A 8 8.83 6.50 55.83
CA THR A 8 8.17 7.62 55.11
C THR A 8 8.94 8.84 54.57
N LYS A 9 8.70 9.16 53.27
CA LYS A 9 8.34 10.53 52.80
C LYS A 9 7.35 10.47 51.63
N GLN A 10 6.30 11.30 51.67
CA GLN A 10 5.22 11.37 50.67
C GLN A 10 5.35 12.61 49.76
N ASN A 11 4.96 12.46 48.49
CA ASN A 11 4.28 13.43 47.60
C ASN A 11 4.93 14.81 47.26
N PRO A 12 4.40 15.55 46.26
CA PRO A 12 3.72 15.13 45.01
C PRO A 12 4.22 15.88 43.75
N GLY A 13 3.76 15.50 42.56
CA GLY A 13 3.67 16.41 41.39
C GLY A 13 4.37 15.95 40.11
N PRO A 14 3.97 16.48 38.93
CA PRO A 14 3.99 15.68 37.70
C PRO A 14 4.80 16.27 36.54
N GLU A 15 5.51 15.41 35.83
CA GLU A 15 6.04 15.55 34.46
C GLU A 15 6.52 14.14 34.07
N GLY A 16 6.29 13.58 32.88
CA GLY A 16 5.74 14.18 31.67
C GLY A 16 6.26 13.44 30.45
N GLU A 17 6.09 12.11 30.40
CA GLU A 17 6.43 11.30 29.22
C GLU A 17 5.20 10.47 28.82
N GLU A 18 4.43 11.03 27.89
CA GLU A 18 3.43 10.28 27.13
C GLU A 18 4.16 9.19 26.35
N ALA A 19 4.01 7.94 26.79
CA ALA A 19 4.30 6.80 25.93
C ALA A 19 3.32 6.90 24.75
N ALA A 20 3.82 7.42 23.63
CA ALA A 20 3.10 7.39 22.37
C ALA A 20 2.89 5.93 22.00
N GLU A 21 1.69 5.42 22.28
CA GLU A 21 1.18 4.20 21.69
C GLU A 21 1.22 4.40 20.17
N GLU A 22 2.27 3.86 19.52
CA GLU A 22 2.22 3.58 18.10
C GLU A 22 1.03 2.62 17.92
N LYS A 23 -0.13 3.18 17.55
CA LYS A 23 -1.30 2.38 17.18
C LYS A 23 -0.85 1.38 16.14
N GLU A 24 -0.81 0.11 16.50
CA GLU A 24 -0.77 -0.98 15.53
C GLU A 24 -2.00 -0.82 14.65
N VAL A 25 -1.79 -0.28 13.45
CA VAL A 25 -2.81 -0.25 12.42
C VAL A 25 -2.98 -1.70 11.99
N ASP A 26 -4.08 -2.32 12.42
CA ASP A 26 -4.37 -3.73 12.14
C ASP A 26 -4.72 -3.90 10.66
N HIS A 27 -3.68 -4.00 9.83
CA HIS A 27 -3.83 -4.19 8.39
C HIS A 27 -4.58 -5.49 8.03
N LEU A 28 -4.80 -6.41 8.98
CA LEU A 28 -5.64 -7.59 8.77
C LEU A 28 -7.14 -7.26 8.90
N SER A 29 -7.53 -6.31 9.74
CA SER A 29 -8.93 -5.83 9.79
C SER A 29 -9.30 -5.15 8.48
N ASP A 30 -8.42 -4.28 7.96
CA ASP A 30 -8.60 -3.55 6.69
C ASP A 30 -8.81 -4.51 5.50
N LEU A 31 -8.09 -5.63 5.47
CA LEU A 31 -8.25 -6.68 4.46
C LEU A 31 -9.59 -7.43 4.59
N SER A 32 -10.05 -7.69 5.82
CA SER A 32 -11.36 -8.32 6.05
C SER A 32 -12.52 -7.39 5.67
N GLU A 33 -12.33 -6.07 5.79
CA GLU A 33 -13.29 -5.06 5.37
C GLU A 33 -13.33 -4.94 3.85
N LEU A 34 -12.16 -4.93 3.19
CA LEU A 34 -12.08 -5.10 1.74
C LEU A 34 -12.83 -6.36 1.28
N GLU A 35 -12.59 -7.53 1.86
CA GLU A 35 -13.29 -8.76 1.45
C GLU A 35 -14.82 -8.68 1.59
N LYS A 36 -15.35 -7.94 2.58
CA LYS A 36 -16.79 -7.66 2.69
C LYS A 36 -17.26 -6.72 1.57
N ILE A 37 -16.54 -5.62 1.35
CA ILE A 37 -16.78 -4.67 0.25
C ILE A 37 -16.77 -5.40 -1.11
N LYS A 38 -15.90 -6.41 -1.28
CA LYS A 38 -15.85 -7.24 -2.51
C LYS A 38 -17.16 -7.97 -2.76
N LEU A 39 -17.72 -8.52 -1.68
CA LEU A 39 -18.91 -9.35 -1.69
C LEU A 39 -20.18 -8.49 -1.80
N GLU A 40 -20.10 -7.22 -1.44
CA GLU A 40 -21.13 -6.20 -1.63
C GLU A 40 -21.09 -5.65 -3.06
N LEU A 41 -19.93 -5.21 -3.56
CA LEU A 41 -19.71 -4.79 -4.96
C LEU A 41 -20.09 -5.88 -5.97
N GLN A 42 -19.85 -7.16 -5.64
CA GLN A 42 -20.28 -8.27 -6.50
C GLN A 42 -21.82 -8.33 -6.62
N LYS A 43 -22.56 -8.05 -5.54
CA LYS A 43 -24.03 -7.99 -5.55
C LYS A 43 -24.56 -6.72 -6.22
N GLU A 44 -23.91 -5.58 -6.00
CA GLU A 44 -24.27 -4.31 -6.65
C GLU A 44 -24.05 -4.41 -8.16
N LYS A 45 -22.94 -5.00 -8.61
CA LYS A 45 -22.74 -5.36 -10.01
C LYS A 45 -23.83 -6.29 -10.55
N GLU A 46 -24.27 -7.29 -9.80
CA GLU A 46 -25.40 -8.16 -10.20
C GLU A 46 -26.75 -7.43 -10.26
N LYS A 47 -26.93 -6.36 -9.45
CA LYS A 47 -28.09 -5.46 -9.49
C LYS A 47 -28.02 -4.49 -10.68
N ALA A 48 -26.90 -3.77 -10.84
CA ALA A 48 -26.64 -2.87 -11.95
C ALA A 48 -26.71 -3.60 -13.30
N THR A 49 -26.24 -4.85 -13.39
CA THR A 49 -26.39 -5.67 -14.62
C THR A 49 -27.85 -5.97 -14.96
N LYS A 50 -28.76 -6.00 -13.98
CA LYS A 50 -30.22 -6.13 -14.24
C LYS A 50 -30.85 -4.79 -14.60
N GLU A 51 -30.45 -3.72 -13.94
CA GLU A 51 -30.97 -2.36 -14.20
C GLU A 51 -30.54 -1.85 -15.58
N LEU A 52 -29.28 -2.09 -15.99
CA LEU A 52 -28.81 -1.89 -17.38
C LEU A 52 -29.56 -2.75 -18.42
N ALA A 53 -30.07 -3.92 -18.02
CA ALA A 53 -30.90 -4.75 -18.91
C ALA A 53 -32.35 -4.24 -19.02
N GLU A 54 -32.78 -3.34 -18.12
CA GLU A 54 -34.08 -2.65 -18.16
C GLU A 54 -34.01 -1.28 -18.86
N GLY A 55 -32.80 -0.75 -19.08
CA GLY A 55 -32.52 0.21 -20.16
C GLY A 55 -32.62 1.69 -19.79
N GLU A 56 -31.71 2.17 -18.95
CA GLU A 56 -31.31 3.58 -18.92
C GLU A 56 -29.83 3.70 -19.31
N ASP A 57 -29.56 4.36 -20.45
CA ASP A 57 -28.20 4.69 -20.91
C ASP A 57 -27.66 5.85 -20.05
N GLU A 58 -27.04 5.54 -18.92
CA GLU A 58 -26.12 6.49 -18.28
C GLU A 58 -24.89 6.67 -19.17
N GLU A 59 -24.66 7.89 -19.68
CA GLU A 59 -23.39 8.25 -20.35
C GLU A 59 -22.26 8.20 -19.31
N GLU A 60 -21.63 7.04 -19.14
CA GLU A 60 -20.46 6.88 -18.27
C GLU A 60 -19.37 7.89 -18.65
N ASP A 61 -18.86 8.64 -17.66
CA ASP A 61 -17.80 9.61 -17.92
C ASP A 61 -16.52 8.86 -18.35
N LEU A 62 -16.26 8.90 -19.66
CA LEU A 62 -15.10 8.25 -20.29
C LEU A 62 -13.77 8.63 -19.60
N ARG A 63 -13.69 9.81 -18.97
CA ARG A 63 -12.51 10.24 -18.22
C ARG A 63 -12.29 9.44 -16.94
N GLU A 64 -13.37 9.07 -16.25
CA GLU A 64 -13.32 8.26 -15.03
C GLU A 64 -12.92 6.83 -15.35
N VAL A 65 -13.42 6.28 -16.46
CA VAL A 65 -13.03 4.96 -16.97
C VAL A 65 -11.55 4.94 -17.37
N ASP A 66 -11.07 5.95 -18.11
CA ASP A 66 -9.65 6.11 -18.45
C ASP A 66 -8.76 6.24 -17.20
N TYR A 67 -9.22 6.99 -16.19
CA TYR A 67 -8.55 7.14 -14.91
C TYR A 67 -8.43 5.80 -14.15
N LEU A 68 -9.52 5.04 -14.08
CA LEU A 68 -9.56 3.71 -13.46
C LEU A 68 -8.61 2.73 -14.18
N GLN A 69 -8.60 2.69 -15.51
CA GLN A 69 -7.66 1.87 -16.29
C GLN A 69 -6.20 2.24 -16.02
N LYS A 70 -5.91 3.53 -15.81
CA LYS A 70 -4.57 4.01 -15.45
C LYS A 70 -4.16 3.54 -14.05
N LEU A 71 -5.07 3.55 -13.08
CA LEU A 71 -4.82 3.00 -11.74
C LEU A 71 -4.60 1.48 -11.76
N ILE A 72 -5.41 0.72 -12.50
CA ILE A 72 -5.23 -0.73 -12.69
C ILE A 72 -3.83 -1.01 -13.25
N THR A 73 -3.44 -0.28 -14.30
CA THR A 73 -2.12 -0.38 -14.94
C THR A 73 -0.98 -0.09 -13.95
N LEU A 74 -1.11 0.95 -13.14
CA LEU A 74 -0.12 1.30 -12.10
C LEU A 74 -0.04 0.21 -11.02
N SER A 75 -1.17 -0.33 -10.57
CA SER A 75 -1.21 -1.40 -9.57
C SER A 75 -0.54 -2.70 -10.07
N VAL A 76 -0.73 -3.07 -11.35
CA VAL A 76 -0.03 -4.19 -12.00
C VAL A 76 1.48 -3.91 -12.09
N LYS A 77 1.86 -2.68 -12.46
CA LYS A 77 3.26 -2.23 -12.50
C LYS A 77 3.96 -2.38 -11.14
N PHE A 78 3.28 -2.13 -10.01
CA PHE A 78 3.85 -2.31 -8.67
C PHE A 78 4.01 -3.77 -8.25
N ASP A 79 2.99 -4.59 -8.48
CA ASP A 79 3.04 -6.03 -8.19
C ASP A 79 4.21 -6.70 -8.92
N HIS A 80 4.34 -6.46 -10.22
CA HIS A 80 5.47 -6.97 -11.01
C HIS A 80 6.84 -6.52 -10.48
N HIS A 81 6.95 -5.29 -9.95
CA HIS A 81 8.22 -4.78 -9.41
C HIS A 81 8.61 -5.44 -8.08
N ILE A 82 7.63 -5.78 -7.24
CA ILE A 82 7.84 -6.49 -5.97
C ILE A 82 8.09 -7.98 -6.24
N GLY A 83 7.21 -8.62 -7.00
CA GLY A 83 7.27 -10.05 -7.27
C GLY A 83 8.45 -10.49 -8.14
N MET A 84 8.91 -9.66 -9.09
CA MET A 84 9.95 -10.07 -10.05
C MET A 84 11.26 -9.29 -9.97
N PHE A 85 11.28 -8.00 -9.63
CA PHE A 85 12.53 -7.20 -9.65
C PHE A 85 13.21 -7.04 -8.29
N LEU A 86 12.48 -7.10 -7.18
CA LEU A 86 13.07 -6.95 -5.84
C LEU A 86 13.98 -8.13 -5.46
N MET A 87 13.56 -9.36 -5.75
CA MET A 87 14.34 -10.57 -5.45
C MET A 87 15.72 -10.61 -6.15
N PRO A 88 15.85 -10.36 -7.47
CA PRO A 88 17.15 -10.22 -8.12
C PRO A 88 18.07 -9.16 -7.49
N ALA A 89 17.52 -7.99 -7.14
CA ALA A 89 18.31 -6.93 -6.50
C ALA A 89 18.88 -7.36 -5.13
N TYR A 90 18.14 -8.16 -4.35
CA TYR A 90 18.66 -8.78 -3.12
C TYR A 90 19.77 -9.81 -3.41
N ILE A 91 19.55 -10.70 -4.38
CA ILE A 91 20.49 -11.77 -4.75
C ILE A 91 21.83 -11.22 -5.24
N ASP A 92 21.80 -10.24 -6.16
CA ASP A 92 23.01 -9.59 -6.70
C ASP A 92 23.81 -8.85 -5.62
N CYS A 93 23.12 -8.40 -4.56
CA CYS A 93 23.75 -7.76 -3.40
C CYS A 93 24.22 -8.77 -2.34
N GLY A 94 23.98 -10.07 -2.51
CA GLY A 94 24.32 -11.12 -1.54
C GLY A 94 23.48 -11.06 -0.26
N LEU A 95 22.27 -10.48 -0.32
CA LEU A 95 21.38 -10.26 0.82
C LEU A 95 20.24 -11.29 0.84
N LYS A 96 19.76 -11.62 2.04
CA LYS A 96 18.64 -12.55 2.22
C LYS A 96 17.32 -11.87 1.86
N TYR A 97 16.60 -12.42 0.89
CA TYR A 97 15.24 -12.02 0.53
C TYR A 97 14.20 -12.72 1.43
N ASP A 98 13.14 -12.01 1.82
CA ASP A 98 11.99 -12.61 2.51
C ASP A 98 10.85 -12.88 1.52
N HIS A 99 10.81 -14.12 1.02
CA HIS A 99 9.79 -14.57 0.07
C HIS A 99 8.38 -14.53 0.65
N ARG A 100 8.19 -14.85 1.94
CA ARG A 100 6.87 -14.92 2.56
C ARG A 100 6.26 -13.53 2.72
N LEU A 101 7.10 -12.57 3.12
CA LEU A 101 6.69 -11.18 3.24
C LEU A 101 6.37 -10.57 1.87
N ALA A 102 7.19 -10.86 0.86
CA ALA A 102 6.94 -10.43 -0.52
C ALA A 102 5.62 -10.99 -1.08
N GLU A 103 5.40 -12.30 -0.94
CA GLU A 103 4.21 -13.00 -1.39
C GLU A 103 2.95 -12.43 -0.73
N SER A 104 3.00 -12.15 0.59
CA SER A 104 1.92 -11.48 1.31
C SER A 104 1.57 -10.11 0.71
N TYR A 105 2.55 -9.30 0.31
CA TYR A 105 2.30 -8.01 -0.33
C TYR A 105 1.78 -8.15 -1.77
N THR A 106 2.32 -9.08 -2.56
CA THR A 106 1.81 -9.39 -3.92
C THR A 106 0.35 -9.86 -3.89
N VAL A 107 -0.05 -10.69 -2.92
CA VAL A 107 -1.46 -11.09 -2.73
C VAL A 107 -2.34 -9.87 -2.44
N GLN A 108 -1.92 -8.97 -1.55
CA GLN A 108 -2.68 -7.76 -1.22
C GLN A 108 -2.83 -6.81 -2.43
N ILE A 109 -1.76 -6.63 -3.22
CA ILE A 109 -1.83 -5.82 -4.45
C ILE A 109 -2.71 -6.50 -5.51
N THR A 110 -2.64 -7.82 -5.67
CA THR A 110 -3.51 -8.60 -6.58
C THR A 110 -4.98 -8.46 -6.19
N THR A 111 -5.27 -8.46 -4.89
CA THR A 111 -6.60 -8.17 -4.34
C THR A 111 -7.06 -6.77 -4.73
N ILE A 112 -6.23 -5.72 -4.54
CA ILE A 112 -6.55 -4.33 -4.96
C ILE A 112 -6.79 -4.22 -6.47
N GLN A 113 -5.94 -4.84 -7.31
CA GLN A 113 -6.18 -4.90 -8.76
C GLN A 113 -7.54 -5.54 -9.11
N SER A 114 -7.96 -6.53 -8.33
CA SER A 114 -9.24 -7.21 -8.55
C SER A 114 -10.44 -6.33 -8.19
N PHE A 115 -10.32 -5.48 -7.16
CA PHE A 115 -11.31 -4.45 -6.87
C PHE A 115 -11.44 -3.43 -7.98
N LEU A 116 -10.31 -2.83 -8.39
CA LEU A 116 -10.31 -1.78 -9.42
C LEU A 116 -10.96 -2.28 -10.73
N ARG A 117 -10.74 -3.54 -11.13
CA ARG A 117 -11.42 -4.17 -12.29
C ARG A 117 -12.92 -4.45 -12.10
N LEU A 118 -13.42 -4.52 -10.87
CA LEU A 118 -14.86 -4.66 -10.61
C LEU A 118 -15.58 -3.31 -10.75
N LEU A 119 -14.90 -2.21 -10.43
CA LEU A 119 -15.44 -0.84 -10.47
C LEU A 119 -15.81 -0.36 -11.89
N GLU A 120 -15.27 -1.01 -12.92
CA GLU A 120 -15.67 -0.87 -14.33
C GLU A 120 -17.16 -1.21 -14.59
N LYS A 121 -17.90 -1.73 -13.59
CA LYS A 121 -19.27 -2.27 -13.73
C LYS A 121 -20.18 -1.89 -12.56
N VAL A 122 -19.84 -0.80 -11.88
CA VAL A 122 -20.49 -0.27 -10.69
C VAL A 122 -20.85 1.20 -10.97
N ASP A 123 -21.92 1.70 -10.37
CA ASP A 123 -22.38 3.10 -10.54
C ASP A 123 -21.30 4.12 -10.15
N GLY A 124 -21.37 5.33 -10.72
CA GLY A 124 -20.34 6.35 -10.55
C GLY A 124 -20.10 6.82 -9.10
N VAL A 125 -21.12 6.84 -8.24
CA VAL A 125 -20.97 7.31 -6.85
C VAL A 125 -20.22 6.27 -6.02
N THR A 126 -20.61 5.00 -6.14
CA THR A 126 -19.91 3.89 -5.48
C THR A 126 -18.50 3.70 -6.05
N ARG A 127 -18.32 3.95 -7.36
CA ARG A 127 -17.03 3.90 -8.05
C ARG A 127 -16.03 4.92 -7.50
N GLU A 128 -16.42 6.17 -7.29
CA GLU A 128 -15.52 7.22 -6.78
C GLU A 128 -14.96 6.85 -5.39
N GLU A 129 -15.84 6.50 -4.45
CA GLU A 129 -15.46 6.23 -3.05
C GLU A 129 -14.57 4.98 -2.92
N VAL A 130 -14.94 3.88 -3.58
CA VAL A 130 -14.13 2.66 -3.54
C VAL A 130 -12.80 2.85 -4.28
N THR A 131 -12.76 3.68 -5.33
CA THR A 131 -11.48 4.02 -6.00
C THR A 131 -10.53 4.74 -5.05
N LYS A 132 -11.02 5.72 -4.26
CA LYS A 132 -10.22 6.39 -3.22
C LYS A 132 -9.69 5.39 -2.19
N GLN A 133 -10.55 4.50 -1.69
CA GLN A 133 -10.13 3.48 -0.72
C GLN A 133 -9.08 2.51 -1.32
N CYS A 134 -9.22 2.12 -2.59
CA CYS A 134 -8.23 1.31 -3.29
C CYS A 134 -6.86 2.02 -3.42
N ILE A 135 -6.85 3.34 -3.67
CA ILE A 135 -5.63 4.16 -3.73
C ILE A 135 -4.94 4.21 -2.36
N LEU A 136 -5.69 4.48 -1.29
CA LEU A 136 -5.16 4.53 0.07
C LEU A 136 -4.57 3.18 0.49
N ASN A 137 -5.26 2.09 0.18
CA ASN A 137 -4.79 0.74 0.46
C ASN A 137 -3.52 0.41 -0.35
N LEU A 138 -3.48 0.73 -1.65
CA LEU A 138 -2.28 0.56 -2.49
C LEU A 138 -1.09 1.34 -1.91
N ARG A 139 -1.31 2.58 -1.48
CA ARG A 139 -0.30 3.42 -0.84
C ARG A 139 0.21 2.82 0.48
N ASN A 140 -0.67 2.23 1.29
CA ASN A 140 -0.29 1.58 2.54
C ASN A 140 0.54 0.31 2.29
N ILE A 141 0.20 -0.52 1.29
CA ILE A 141 1.04 -1.67 0.92
C ILE A 141 2.41 -1.21 0.39
N ILE A 142 2.46 -0.17 -0.45
CA ILE A 142 3.71 0.44 -0.91
C ILE A 142 4.55 0.95 0.27
N GLN A 143 3.93 1.57 1.29
CA GLN A 143 4.63 1.98 2.51
C GLN A 143 5.24 0.79 3.27
N LEU A 144 4.50 -0.31 3.42
CA LEU A 144 4.96 -1.51 4.13
C LEU A 144 6.11 -2.21 3.38
N VAL A 145 5.97 -2.39 2.06
CA VAL A 145 7.03 -2.84 1.14
C VAL A 145 8.28 -1.96 1.28
N PHE A 146 8.09 -0.63 1.29
CA PHE A 146 9.20 0.30 1.42
C PHE A 146 9.90 0.18 2.79
N LYS A 147 9.13 0.20 3.89
CA LYS A 147 9.62 0.11 5.27
C LYS A 147 10.40 -1.18 5.52
N ASN A 148 9.87 -2.31 5.04
CA ASN A 148 10.31 -3.64 5.47
C ASN A 148 11.22 -4.36 4.47
N MET A 149 11.26 -3.93 3.20
CA MET A 149 12.08 -4.58 2.17
C MET A 149 12.99 -3.60 1.41
N VAL A 150 12.42 -2.57 0.78
CA VAL A 150 13.21 -1.64 -0.05
C VAL A 150 14.22 -0.86 0.80
N LYS A 151 13.78 -0.21 1.87
CA LYS A 151 14.65 0.61 2.74
C LYS A 151 15.77 -0.22 3.41
N PRO A 152 15.52 -1.45 3.91
CA PRO A 152 16.59 -2.35 4.33
C PRO A 152 17.60 -2.71 3.24
N LEU A 153 17.16 -3.06 2.02
CA LEU A 153 18.05 -3.35 0.89
C LEU A 153 19.03 -2.19 0.63
N TYR A 154 18.53 -0.96 0.48
CA TYR A 154 19.38 0.20 0.23
C TYR A 154 20.22 0.62 1.44
N ARG A 155 19.78 0.35 2.68
CA ARG A 155 20.58 0.53 3.89
C ARG A 155 21.79 -0.40 3.90
N GLU A 156 21.59 -1.70 3.69
CA GLU A 156 22.68 -2.69 3.72
C GLU A 156 23.67 -2.45 2.57
N VAL A 157 23.19 -2.22 1.35
CA VAL A 157 24.04 -1.77 0.23
C VAL A 157 24.75 -0.45 0.56
N GLY A 158 24.11 0.43 1.31
CA GLY A 158 24.68 1.63 1.92
C GLY A 158 25.97 1.35 2.71
N LEU A 159 25.95 0.32 3.56
CA LEU A 159 27.01 -0.07 4.50
C LEU A 159 28.12 -0.96 3.90
N MET A 160 27.93 -1.52 2.70
CA MET A 160 28.93 -2.37 2.06
C MET A 160 30.23 -1.63 1.73
N LYS A 161 31.37 -2.22 2.12
CA LYS A 161 32.74 -1.69 1.85
C LYS A 161 33.03 -1.46 0.37
N LYS A 162 32.41 -2.24 -0.51
CA LYS A 162 32.46 -2.11 -1.96
C LYS A 162 31.02 -2.15 -2.46
N LYS A 163 30.61 -1.15 -3.25
CA LYS A 163 29.26 -1.14 -3.82
C LYS A 163 29.11 -2.32 -4.81
N PRO A 164 27.99 -3.07 -4.75
CA PRO A 164 27.69 -4.08 -5.74
C PRO A 164 27.54 -3.40 -7.11
N LYS A 165 28.03 -4.05 -8.16
CA LYS A 165 27.73 -3.66 -9.54
C LYS A 165 26.55 -4.52 -10.00
N SER A 166 25.34 -4.09 -9.62
CA SER A 166 24.09 -4.80 -9.93
C SER A 166 23.21 -3.92 -10.81
N GLU A 167 23.06 -4.33 -12.06
CA GLU A 167 22.08 -3.76 -12.98
C GLU A 167 20.65 -3.94 -12.42
N SER A 168 20.36 -5.07 -11.76
CA SER A 168 19.08 -5.32 -11.09
C SER A 168 18.77 -4.27 -10.02
N LEU A 169 19.76 -3.84 -9.23
CA LEU A 169 19.59 -2.81 -8.20
C LEU A 169 19.36 -1.42 -8.81
N ASP A 170 20.15 -1.03 -9.80
CA ASP A 170 20.03 0.27 -10.46
C ASP A 170 18.67 0.38 -11.20
N ASN A 171 18.29 -0.67 -11.94
CA ASN A 171 16.98 -0.79 -12.57
C ASN A 171 15.85 -0.84 -11.53
N PHE A 172 16.04 -1.48 -10.37
CA PHE A 172 15.05 -1.45 -9.30
C PHE A 172 14.82 -0.02 -8.83
N LYS A 173 15.90 0.74 -8.56
CA LYS A 173 15.83 2.12 -8.09
C LYS A 173 15.09 3.03 -9.07
N GLN A 174 15.52 3.01 -10.33
CA GLN A 174 14.92 3.84 -11.38
C GLN A 174 13.42 3.56 -11.51
N ASN A 175 13.06 2.32 -11.81
CA ASN A 175 11.67 1.98 -12.12
C ASN A 175 10.76 2.01 -10.86
N TRP A 176 11.31 1.95 -9.63
CA TRP A 176 10.54 2.20 -8.40
C TRP A 176 10.18 3.68 -8.27
N ASN A 177 11.17 4.57 -8.39
CA ASN A 177 10.95 6.01 -8.30
C ASN A 177 10.03 6.53 -9.41
N GLU A 178 10.23 6.09 -10.66
CA GLU A 178 9.37 6.48 -11.78
C GLU A 178 7.90 6.09 -11.56
N ARG A 179 7.63 4.88 -11.05
CA ARG A 179 6.25 4.44 -10.74
C ARG A 179 5.63 5.19 -9.58
N LEU A 180 6.41 5.53 -8.55
CA LEU A 180 5.92 6.38 -7.45
C LEU A 180 5.53 7.77 -7.97
N ASP A 181 6.36 8.36 -8.84
CA ASP A 181 6.06 9.65 -9.47
C ASP A 181 4.85 9.58 -10.43
N GLU A 182 4.70 8.51 -11.21
CA GLU A 182 3.51 8.28 -12.05
C GLU A 182 2.23 8.15 -11.21
N LEU A 183 2.28 7.41 -10.10
CA LEU A 183 1.17 7.22 -9.18
C LEU A 183 0.80 8.54 -8.48
N GLN A 184 1.80 9.25 -7.93
CA GLN A 184 1.64 10.58 -7.33
C GLN A 184 0.94 11.54 -8.30
N LYS A 185 1.47 11.71 -9.52
CA LYS A 185 0.88 12.60 -10.54
C LYS A 185 -0.54 12.20 -10.95
N THR A 186 -0.85 10.90 -10.92
CA THR A 186 -2.18 10.41 -11.27
C THR A 186 -3.18 10.71 -10.16
N CYS A 187 -2.82 10.48 -8.89
CA CYS A 187 -3.73 10.77 -7.77
C CYS A 187 -3.81 12.26 -7.42
N ASP A 188 -2.76 13.05 -7.67
CA ASP A 188 -2.76 14.53 -7.52
C ASP A 188 -3.70 15.22 -8.51
N PHE A 189 -3.96 14.61 -9.68
CA PHE A 189 -4.85 15.15 -10.68
C PHE A 189 -6.33 15.07 -10.26
N GLU A 190 -6.75 13.92 -9.73
CA GLU A 190 -8.17 13.63 -9.46
C GLU A 190 -8.58 13.89 -8.01
N TYR A 191 -7.80 13.41 -7.04
CA TYR A 191 -8.25 13.35 -5.63
C TYR A 191 -7.36 14.11 -4.64
N GLN A 192 -6.07 14.34 -4.95
CA GLN A 192 -5.10 15.00 -4.07
C GLN A 192 -4.89 14.33 -2.69
N ILE A 193 -5.32 13.06 -2.54
CA ILE A 193 -5.26 12.28 -1.29
C ILE A 193 -3.94 11.54 -1.05
N LEU A 194 -2.97 11.63 -1.97
CA LEU A 194 -1.80 10.75 -1.99
C LEU A 194 -0.52 11.45 -1.55
N ASP A 195 0.25 10.83 -0.67
CA ASP A 195 1.68 11.11 -0.50
C ASP A 195 2.48 9.80 -0.51
N VAL A 196 3.29 9.65 -1.55
CA VAL A 196 4.28 8.58 -1.72
C VAL A 196 5.71 9.10 -1.91
N LYS A 197 5.94 10.42 -1.85
CA LYS A 197 7.27 11.03 -2.05
C LYS A 197 8.27 10.60 -0.97
N GLY A 198 7.77 10.30 0.22
CA GLY A 198 8.55 9.71 1.32
C GLY A 198 9.12 8.30 1.04
N PHE A 199 8.67 7.63 -0.02
CA PHE A 199 9.09 6.28 -0.40
C PHE A 199 10.09 6.26 -1.57
N LEU A 200 10.51 7.44 -2.06
CA LEU A 200 11.55 7.55 -3.08
C LEU A 200 12.92 7.11 -2.54
N ILE A 201 13.64 6.33 -3.34
CA ILE A 201 15.01 5.89 -3.06
C ILE A 201 15.97 7.01 -3.48
N LYS A 202 16.78 7.50 -2.52
CA LYS A 202 17.78 8.56 -2.73
C LYS A 202 19.07 8.02 -3.33
#